data_AF-A0A945I9D8-F1
#
_entry.id   AF-A0A945I9D8-F1
#
_cell.length_a   1.000
_cell.length_b   1.000
_cell.length_c   1.000
_cell.angle_alpha   90.00
_cell.angle_beta   90.00
_cell.angle_gamma   90.00
#
_symmetry.space_group_name_H-M   'P 1'
#
loop_
_entity.id
_entity.type
_entity.pdbx_description
1 polymer ?
#
loop_
_entity_poly.entity_id
_entity_poly.type
_entity_poly.pdbx_seq_one_letter_code
_entity_poly.pdbx_strand_id
1 'polypeptide(L)'
;MLVSLFLLNWQTKHLHAQSDNQLSIQNEFTCRYFGRDYNIGARICLTTPDGLRVAQCGMVLNNSAWKLALDSCQQATEKVPRTSSKAQKYLEEYMRGYGQ
;
A
#
# COMPACT_ATOMS: atom_id res chain seq x y z
N MET A 1 11.97 -43.61 -35.15
CA MET A 1 10.71 -42.97 -34.69
C MET A 1 10.72 -42.55 -33.21
N LEU A 2 11.88 -42.29 -32.57
CA LEU A 2 11.92 -41.87 -31.15
C LEU A 2 12.30 -40.38 -30.96
N VAL A 3 12.98 -39.76 -31.93
CA VAL A 3 13.43 -38.36 -31.86
C VAL A 3 12.24 -37.37 -31.86
N SER A 4 11.17 -37.70 -32.59
CA SER A 4 9.96 -36.84 -32.66
C SER A 4 9.19 -36.78 -31.35
N LEU A 5 9.15 -37.86 -30.56
CA LEU A 5 8.47 -37.88 -29.26
C LEU A 5 9.20 -37.04 -28.20
N PHE A 6 10.53 -36.94 -28.28
CA PHE A 6 11.31 -36.08 -27.39
C PHE A 6 11.09 -34.59 -27.67
N LEU A 7 10.97 -34.19 -28.94
CA LEU A 7 10.69 -32.79 -29.31
C LEU A 7 9.27 -32.36 -28.92
N LEU A 8 8.27 -33.23 -29.14
CA LEU A 8 6.88 -32.99 -28.73
C LEU A 8 6.72 -32.88 -27.19
N ASN A 9 7.54 -33.60 -26.42
CA ASN A 9 7.48 -33.57 -24.95
C ASN A 9 8.33 -32.45 -24.31
N TRP A 10 9.32 -31.92 -25.02
CA TRP A 10 10.07 -30.73 -24.58
C TRP A 10 9.25 -29.46 -24.76
N GLN A 11 8.50 -29.36 -25.87
CA GLN A 11 7.69 -28.20 -26.22
C GLN A 11 6.48 -28.03 -25.29
N THR A 12 5.85 -29.12 -24.83
CA THR A 12 4.72 -29.07 -23.89
C THR A 12 5.10 -28.64 -22.47
N LYS A 13 6.34 -28.92 -22.03
CA LYS A 13 6.81 -28.52 -20.69
C LYS A 13 7.10 -27.03 -20.54
N HIS A 14 7.28 -26.30 -21.65
CA HIS A 14 7.63 -24.87 -21.60
C HIS A 14 6.44 -23.91 -21.76
N LEU A 15 5.22 -24.40 -22.03
CA LEU A 15 4.05 -23.52 -22.26
C LEU A 15 3.26 -23.11 -21.00
N HIS A 16 3.63 -23.57 -19.80
CA HIS A 16 2.86 -23.34 -18.56
C HIS A 16 3.60 -22.49 -17.51
N ALA A 17 4.38 -21.49 -17.90
CA ALA A 17 5.10 -20.63 -16.94
C ALA A 17 5.07 -19.13 -17.29
N GLN A 18 3.98 -18.63 -17.88
CA GLN A 18 3.83 -17.21 -18.21
C GLN A 18 2.41 -16.68 -17.92
N SER A 19 1.91 -16.79 -16.67
CA SER A 19 0.63 -16.14 -16.30
C SER A 19 0.59 -15.41 -14.97
N ASP A 20 1.71 -15.25 -14.26
CA ASP A 20 1.70 -14.64 -12.91
C ASP A 20 2.26 -13.22 -12.85
N ASN A 21 2.57 -12.58 -14.00
CA ASN A 21 3.21 -11.26 -14.02
C ASN A 21 2.29 -10.11 -14.48
N GLN A 22 0.99 -10.35 -14.63
CA GLN A 22 0.05 -9.32 -15.09
C GLN A 22 -0.78 -8.69 -13.96
N LEU A 23 -0.72 -9.23 -12.74
CA LEU A 23 -1.52 -8.79 -11.59
C LEU A 23 -0.77 -7.92 -10.57
N SER A 24 0.56 -7.75 -10.68
CA SER A 24 1.31 -6.89 -9.76
C SER A 24 1.20 -5.41 -10.12
N ILE A 25 1.27 -5.05 -11.41
CA ILE A 25 1.41 -3.66 -11.87
C ILE A 25 0.20 -2.78 -11.53
N GLN A 26 -1.01 -3.35 -11.47
CA GLN A 26 -2.22 -2.60 -11.11
C GLN A 26 -2.35 -2.33 -9.60
N ASN A 27 -1.64 -3.10 -8.76
CA ASN A 27 -1.57 -2.91 -7.32
C ASN A 27 -0.34 -2.08 -6.88
N GLU A 28 0.51 -1.65 -7.82
CA GLU A 28 1.78 -0.96 -7.54
C GLU A 28 1.64 0.56 -7.35
N PHE A 29 0.52 1.16 -7.74
CA PHE A 29 0.32 2.61 -7.63
C PHE A 29 -0.52 2.96 -6.40
N THR A 30 0.15 3.07 -5.25
CA THR A 30 -0.48 3.47 -3.98
C THR A 30 0.10 4.78 -3.48
N CYS A 31 -0.68 5.51 -2.68
CA CYS A 31 -0.18 6.63 -1.89
C CYS A 31 0.06 6.17 -0.45
N ARG A 32 1.21 6.54 0.12
CA ARG A 32 1.53 6.22 1.52
C ARG A 32 1.13 7.36 2.45
N TYR A 33 0.52 7.04 3.59
CA TYR A 33 0.36 7.97 4.71
C TYR A 33 0.42 7.23 6.05
N PHE A 34 1.24 7.73 6.99
CA PHE A 34 1.53 7.09 8.28
C PHE A 34 1.81 5.57 8.18
N GLY A 35 2.61 5.17 7.18
CA GLY A 35 3.01 3.78 6.98
C GLY A 35 1.94 2.88 6.35
N ARG A 36 0.74 3.39 6.08
CA ARG A 36 -0.33 2.68 5.37
C ARG A 36 -0.36 3.07 3.90
N ASP A 37 -0.64 2.11 3.04
CA ASP A 37 -0.82 2.29 1.61
C ASP A 37 -2.31 2.45 1.28
N TYR A 38 -2.60 3.39 0.39
CA TYR A 38 -3.95 3.73 -0.06
C TYR A 38 -4.02 3.62 -1.58
N ASN A 39 -5.07 2.98 -2.08
CA ASN A 39 -5.28 2.83 -3.53
C ASN A 39 -5.60 4.18 -4.18
N ILE A 40 -5.34 4.28 -5.49
CA ILE A 40 -5.80 5.41 -6.31
C ILE A 40 -7.31 5.64 -6.09
N GLY A 41 -7.69 6.91 -5.97
CA GLY A 41 -9.06 7.33 -5.70
C GLY A 41 -9.41 7.45 -4.22
N ALA A 42 -8.63 6.84 -3.31
CA ALA A 42 -8.84 6.97 -1.88
C ALA A 42 -8.79 8.43 -1.43
N ARG A 43 -9.68 8.81 -0.51
CA ARG A 43 -9.77 10.15 0.08
C ARG A 43 -9.53 10.09 1.57
N ILE A 44 -8.55 10.84 2.07
CA ILE A 44 -8.22 10.88 3.50
C ILE A 44 -7.95 12.30 3.97
N CYS A 45 -7.87 12.46 5.29
CA CYS A 45 -7.44 13.69 5.93
C CYS A 45 -5.94 13.69 6.15
N LEU A 46 -5.22 14.54 5.41
CA LEU A 46 -3.80 14.78 5.60
C LEU A 46 -3.58 15.95 6.57
N THR A 47 -2.53 15.84 7.37
CA THR A 47 -2.02 16.95 8.16
C THR A 47 -1.13 17.80 7.27
N THR A 48 -1.50 19.05 7.02
CA THR A 48 -0.66 20.04 6.32
C THR A 48 -0.26 21.16 7.28
N PRO A 49 0.69 22.04 6.90
CA PRO A 49 1.02 23.22 7.71
C PRO A 49 -0.19 24.12 8.02
N ASP A 50 -1.16 24.17 7.12
CA ASP A 50 -2.41 24.95 7.26
C ASP A 50 -3.52 24.20 8.00
N GLY A 51 -3.25 22.99 8.51
CA GLY A 51 -4.21 22.15 9.24
C GLY A 51 -4.65 20.90 8.48
N LEU A 52 -5.77 20.31 8.90
CA LEU A 52 -6.28 19.07 8.30
C LEU A 52 -7.01 19.36 6.99
N ARG A 53 -6.53 18.76 5.90
CA ARG A 53 -7.07 18.94 4.55
C ARG A 53 -7.44 17.61 3.94
N VAL A 54 -8.55 17.59 3.21
CA VAL A 54 -8.92 16.41 2.42
C VAL A 54 -7.91 16.29 1.28
N ALA A 55 -7.42 15.08 1.04
CA ALA A 55 -6.57 14.75 -0.10
C ALA A 55 -7.07 13.50 -0.79
N GLN A 56 -6.92 13.45 -2.11
CA GLN A 56 -7.24 12.29 -2.92
C GLN A 56 -5.95 11.70 -3.49
N CYS A 57 -5.80 10.38 -3.36
CA CYS A 57 -4.70 9.65 -3.98
C CYS A 57 -4.94 9.58 -5.50
N GLY A 58 -3.93 9.96 -6.27
CA GLY A 58 -3.98 9.99 -7.73
C GLY A 58 -2.61 9.88 -8.35
N MET A 59 -2.54 10.12 -9.66
CA MET A 59 -1.29 10.11 -10.41
C MET A 59 -0.92 11.54 -10.83
N VAL A 60 0.34 11.92 -10.64
CA VAL A 60 0.92 13.17 -11.11
C VAL A 60 2.25 12.82 -11.78
N LEU A 61 2.38 13.12 -13.09
CA LEU A 61 3.57 12.78 -13.89
C LEU A 61 4.01 11.30 -13.72
N ASN A 62 3.05 10.37 -13.83
CA ASN A 62 3.26 8.92 -13.67
C ASN A 62 3.72 8.46 -12.28
N ASN A 63 3.72 9.32 -11.28
CA ASN A 63 3.96 8.96 -9.88
C ASN A 63 2.67 9.05 -9.07
N SER A 64 2.46 8.13 -8.14
CA SER A 64 1.36 8.25 -7.18
C SER A 64 1.65 9.44 -6.25
N ALA A 65 0.64 10.30 -6.09
CA ALA A 65 0.76 11.51 -5.31
C ALA A 65 -0.57 11.89 -4.66
N TRP A 66 -0.46 12.58 -3.53
CA TRP A 66 -1.61 13.19 -2.85
C TRP A 66 -1.97 14.52 -3.49
N LYS A 67 -3.19 14.65 -4.00
CA LYS A 67 -3.75 15.92 -4.45
C LYS A 67 -4.62 16.51 -3.35
N LEU A 68 -4.22 17.65 -2.80
CA LEU A 68 -5.01 18.38 -1.81
C LEU A 68 -6.30 18.93 -2.44
N ALA A 69 -7.43 18.73 -1.76
CA ALA A 69 -8.69 19.36 -2.09
C ALA A 69 -8.79 20.73 -1.39
N LEU A 70 -9.70 21.58 -1.87
CA LEU A 70 -10.02 22.83 -1.19
C LEU A 70 -10.74 22.57 0.15
N ASP A 71 -11.47 21.46 0.24
CA ASP A 71 -12.25 21.09 1.43
C ASP A 71 -11.35 20.84 2.65
N SER A 72 -11.76 21.42 3.78
CA SER A 72 -11.20 21.10 5.10
C SER A 72 -11.81 19.82 5.64
N CYS A 73 -11.05 19.07 6.43
CA CYS A 73 -11.62 17.92 7.14
C CYS A 73 -12.57 18.39 8.25
N GLN A 74 -13.77 17.81 8.31
CA GLN A 74 -14.58 17.92 9.52
C GLN A 74 -13.80 17.23 10.65
N GLN A 75 -13.48 17.96 11.72
CA GLN A 75 -12.79 17.38 12.87
C GLN A 75 -13.72 16.34 13.51
N ALA A 76 -13.56 15.07 13.17
CA ALA A 76 -14.03 14.01 14.05
C ALA A 76 -13.22 14.18 15.34
N THR A 77 -13.91 14.49 16.44
CA THR A 77 -13.33 14.64 17.79
C THR A 77 -12.83 13.31 18.38
N GLU A 78 -12.66 12.28 17.56
CA GLU A 78 -12.17 10.99 18.00
C GLU A 78 -10.64 11.00 18.03
N LYS A 79 -10.11 11.10 19.25
CA LYS A 79 -8.68 10.95 19.54
C LYS A 79 -8.25 9.50 19.32
N VAL A 80 -8.23 9.03 18.08
CA VAL A 80 -7.53 7.79 17.74
C VAL A 80 -6.03 8.07 17.84
N PRO A 81 -5.25 7.33 18.65
CA PRO A 81 -3.82 7.49 18.72
C PRO A 81 -3.22 7.37 17.32
N ARG A 82 -2.55 8.43 16.86
CA ARG A 82 -2.03 8.55 15.48
C ARG A 82 -0.96 7.52 15.13
N THR A 83 -0.41 6.83 16.14
CA THR A 83 0.59 5.78 16.00
C THR A 83 0.47 4.75 17.13
N SER A 84 -0.52 3.86 17.11
CA SER A 84 -0.34 2.54 17.73
C SER A 84 0.40 1.64 16.74
N SER A 85 1.65 2.01 16.42
CA SER A 85 2.48 1.13 15.62
C SER A 85 2.76 -0.14 16.41
N LYS A 86 3.10 -1.24 15.72
CA LYS A 86 3.58 -2.46 16.38
C LYS A 86 4.74 -2.15 17.35
N ALA A 87 5.58 -1.17 16.99
CA ALA A 87 6.65 -0.66 17.84
C ALA A 87 6.15 0.06 19.09
N GLN A 88 5.09 0.86 19.01
CA GLN A 88 4.45 1.47 20.19
C GLN A 88 3.97 0.39 21.17
N LYS A 89 3.32 -0.67 20.65
CA LYS A 89 2.89 -1.82 21.45
C LYS A 89 4.07 -2.53 22.11
N TYR A 90 5.18 -2.72 21.38
CA TYR A 90 6.39 -3.32 21.94
C TYR A 90 7.05 -2.47 23.02
N LEU A 91 7.06 -1.15 22.87
CA LEU A 91 7.59 -0.23 23.87
C LEU A 91 6.73 -0.25 25.14
N GLU A 92 5.41 -0.23 25.02
CA GLU A 92 4.49 -0.35 26.16
C GLU A 92 4.69 -1.67 26.92
N GLU A 93 4.82 -2.78 26.19
CA GLU A 93 5.09 -4.11 26.77
C GLU A 93 6.45 -4.16 27.48
N TYR A 94 7.50 -3.58 26.89
CA TYR A 94 8.83 -3.50 27.47
C TYR A 94 8.85 -2.66 28.76
N MET A 95 8.25 -1.47 28.74
CA MET A 95 8.22 -0.57 29.90
C MET A 95 7.40 -1.15 31.06
N ARG A 96 6.36 -1.95 30.77
CA ARG A 96 5.59 -2.68 31.79
C ARG A 96 6.44 -3.75 32.52
N GLY A 97 7.45 -4.30 31.87
CA GLY A 97 8.36 -5.30 32.44
C GLY A 97 9.46 -4.74 33.35
N TYR A 98 9.80 -3.45 33.22
CA TYR A 98 10.83 -2.79 34.04
C TYR A 98 10.32 -2.24 35.38
N GLY A 99 9.00 -2.19 35.57
CA GLY A 99 8.36 -1.67 36.77
C GLY A 99 8.02 -2.72 37.84
N GLN A 100 8.53 -3.95 37.71
CA GLN A 100 8.40 -5.03 38.71
C GLN A 100 9.77 -5.37 39.29
#